data_AF-A0A6A4H4E5-F1
#
_entry.id   AF-A0A6A4H4E5-F1
#
_cell.length_a   1.000
_cell.length_b   1.000
_cell.length_c   1.000
_cell.angle_alpha   90.00
_cell.angle_beta   90.00
_cell.angle_gamma   90.00
#
_symmetry.space_group_name_H-M   'P 1'
#
loop_
_entity.id
_entity.type
_entity.pdbx_description
1 polymer ?
#
loop_
_entity_poly.entity_id
_entity_poly.type
_entity_poly.pdbx_seq_one_letter_code
_entity_poly.pdbx_strand_id
1 'polypeptide(L)'
;MKKPDPRIYQKALELLKFEFKPEQYIMVAPLDYDLRAAAKNLSKATYIHRTTEDPREDMEQVRECDIFISGTDGSKAWGLNALADMLRARNESELLSS
;
A
#
# COMPACT_ATOMS: atom_id res chain seq x y z
N MET A 1 21.79 -4.70 -1.07
CA MET A 1 20.62 -3.91 -0.63
C MET A 1 19.46 -4.86 -0.42
N LYS A 2 18.82 -4.87 0.76
CA LYS A 2 17.64 -5.69 1.08
C LYS A 2 16.67 -4.85 1.92
N LYS A 3 15.37 -5.11 1.81
CA LYS A 3 14.37 -4.50 2.70
C LYS A 3 14.74 -4.78 4.17
N PRO A 4 14.49 -3.85 5.11
CA PRO A 4 13.80 -2.57 4.96
C PRO A 4 14.73 -1.36 4.65
N ASP A 5 15.90 -1.58 4.04
CA ASP A 5 16.82 -0.48 3.65
C ASP A 5 16.10 0.55 2.76
N PRO A 6 16.01 1.84 3.17
CA PRO A 6 15.23 2.86 2.46
C PRO A 6 15.65 3.04 0.99
N ARG A 7 16.91 2.75 0.66
CA ARG A 7 17.47 2.88 -0.69
C ARG A 7 16.76 1.98 -1.70
N ILE A 8 16.15 0.88 -1.27
CA ILE A 8 15.43 -0.02 -2.18
C ILE A 8 14.14 0.61 -2.70
N TYR A 9 13.43 1.38 -1.87
CA TYR A 9 12.18 2.05 -2.24
C TYR A 9 12.45 3.27 -3.12
N GLN A 10 13.51 4.03 -2.79
CA GLN A 10 14.00 5.12 -3.64
C GLN A 10 14.39 4.60 -5.02
N LYS A 11 15.11 3.46 -5.07
CA LYS A 11 15.48 2.85 -6.34
C LYS A 11 14.26 2.40 -7.17
N ALA A 12 13.23 1.87 -6.51
CA ALA A 12 11.99 1.51 -7.19
C ALA A 12 11.32 2.73 -7.83
N LEU A 13 11.26 3.86 -7.13
CA LEU A 13 10.72 5.13 -7.66
C LEU A 13 11.54 5.67 -8.84
N GLU A 14 12.87 5.62 -8.76
CA GLU A 14 13.74 6.00 -9.88
C GLU A 14 13.48 5.16 -11.14
N LEU A 15 13.23 3.86 -10.97
CA LEU A 15 12.99 2.95 -12.09
C LEU A 15 11.62 3.18 -12.76
N LEU A 16 10.64 3.67 -12.01
CA LEU A 16 9.34 4.14 -12.53
C LEU A 16 9.44 5.51 -13.23
N LYS A 17 10.67 6.03 -13.39
CA LYS A 17 11.02 7.25 -14.13
C LYS A 17 10.31 8.53 -13.65
N PHE A 18 9.76 8.54 -12.44
CA PHE A 18 9.06 9.68 -11.85
C PHE A 18 8.08 10.37 -12.82
N GLU A 19 7.40 9.60 -13.67
CA GLU A 19 6.35 10.17 -14.54
C GLU A 19 5.26 10.84 -13.71
N PHE A 20 5.14 10.47 -12.43
CA PHE A 20 4.22 11.04 -11.47
C PHE A 20 4.97 11.58 -10.23
N LYS A 21 4.33 12.49 -9.50
CA LYS A 21 4.85 13.00 -8.22
C LYS A 21 4.71 11.94 -7.11
N PRO A 22 5.53 11.97 -6.05
CA PRO A 22 5.42 11.04 -4.91
C PRO A 22 4.00 10.85 -4.36
N GLU A 23 3.18 11.91 -4.36
CA GLU A 23 1.79 11.91 -3.87
C GLU A 23 0.82 11.10 -4.74
N GLN A 24 1.23 10.77 -5.96
CA GLN A 24 0.45 10.00 -6.93
C GLN A 24 0.78 8.50 -6.88
N TYR A 25 1.77 8.10 -6.08
CA TYR A 25 2.10 6.71 -5.84
C TYR A 25 1.50 6.22 -4.52
N ILE A 26 1.20 4.93 -4.47
CA ILE A 26 0.79 4.25 -3.24
C ILE A 26 1.65 3.01 -3.04
N MET A 27 2.15 2.83 -1.81
CA MET A 27 2.77 1.56 -1.43
C MET A 27 1.68 0.51 -1.22
N VAL A 28 1.87 -0.70 -1.71
CA VAL A 28 0.98 -1.83 -1.41
C VAL A 28 1.82 -2.98 -0.89
N ALA A 29 1.65 -3.33 0.39
CA ALA A 29 2.47 -4.35 1.03
C ALA A 29 1.69 -5.17 2.06
N PRO A 30 2.05 -6.45 2.25
CA PRO A 30 1.52 -7.28 3.34
C PRO A 30 2.41 -7.27 4.59
N LEU A 31 3.44 -6.43 4.61
CA LEU A 31 4.44 -6.38 5.67
C LEU A 31 4.54 -4.95 6.22
N ASP A 32 4.32 -4.77 7.52
CA ASP A 32 4.24 -3.46 8.17
C ASP A 32 5.54 -2.64 8.03
N TYR A 33 6.70 -3.30 8.01
CA TYR A 33 7.97 -2.59 7.79
C TYR A 33 8.04 -1.89 6.42
N ASP A 34 7.31 -2.40 5.40
CA ASP A 34 7.20 -1.73 4.10
C ASP A 34 6.33 -0.47 4.21
N LEU A 35 5.27 -0.49 5.03
CA LEU A 35 4.44 0.68 5.30
C LEU A 35 5.22 1.76 6.04
N ARG A 36 5.96 1.39 7.07
CA ARG A 36 6.84 2.31 7.82
C ARG A 36 7.93 2.92 6.94
N ALA A 37 8.44 2.16 5.98
CA ALA A 37 9.40 2.68 5.00
C ALA A 37 8.73 3.61 3.97
N ALA A 38 7.52 3.27 3.54
CA ALA A 38 6.72 4.10 2.65
C ALA A 38 6.35 5.43 3.29
N ALA A 39 5.93 5.46 4.56
CA ALA A 39 5.60 6.69 5.29
C ALA A 39 6.73 7.75 5.30
N LYS A 40 7.98 7.35 5.03
CA LYS A 40 9.14 8.24 4.93
C LYS A 40 9.40 8.79 3.52
N ASN A 41 8.87 8.16 2.48
CA ASN A 41 9.22 8.42 1.08
C ASN A 41 8.00 8.61 0.16
N LEU A 42 6.81 8.24 0.62
CA LEU A 42 5.54 8.21 -0.10
C LEU A 42 4.45 8.78 0.78
N SER A 43 3.43 9.35 0.14
CA SER A 43 2.33 9.98 0.85
C SER A 43 1.24 9.02 1.31
N LYS A 44 1.18 7.80 0.74
CA LYS A 44 0.15 6.81 1.05
C LYS A 44 0.68 5.38 1.05
N ALA A 45 0.17 4.56 1.95
CA ALA A 45 0.45 3.13 2.05
C ALA A 45 -0.81 2.30 2.33
N THR A 46 -0.91 1.17 1.64
CA THR A 46 -1.95 0.16 1.79
C THR A 46 -1.37 -1.10 2.39
N TYR A 47 -1.95 -1.55 3.50
CA TYR A 47 -1.72 -2.89 4.03
C TYR A 47 -2.72 -3.90 3.44
N ILE A 48 -2.20 -5.01 2.92
CA ILE A 48 -2.99 -6.18 2.55
C ILE A 48 -2.68 -7.31 3.51
N HIS A 49 -3.60 -7.59 4.41
CA HIS A 49 -3.45 -8.66 5.39
C HIS A 49 -3.32 -10.02 4.68
N ARG A 50 -2.38 -10.83 5.17
CA ARG A 50 -2.14 -12.21 4.75
C ARG A 50 -1.84 -13.05 5.98
N THR A 51 -2.30 -14.29 6.01
CA THR A 51 -2.13 -15.19 7.17
C THR A 51 -0.67 -15.54 7.48
N THR A 52 0.23 -15.44 6.50
CA THR A 52 1.64 -15.81 6.65
C THR A 52 2.56 -14.64 6.98
N GLU A 53 2.08 -13.41 6.86
CA GLU A 53 2.88 -12.20 7.04
C GLU A 53 2.54 -11.52 8.37
N ASP A 54 3.53 -10.86 8.98
CA ASP A 54 3.40 -10.14 10.25
C ASP A 54 2.67 -10.89 11.40
N PRO A 55 2.95 -12.18 11.67
CA PRO A 55 2.23 -12.96 12.69
C PRO A 55 2.44 -12.47 14.13
N ARG A 56 3.31 -11.48 14.34
CA ARG A 56 3.67 -10.92 15.65
C ARG A 56 3.42 -9.41 15.74
N GLU A 57 3.04 -8.76 14.65
CA GLU A 57 2.75 -7.33 14.69
C GLU A 57 1.37 -7.10 15.32
N ASP A 58 1.22 -5.94 15.95
CA ASP A 58 -0.06 -5.49 16.48
C ASP A 58 -0.93 -4.98 15.33
N MET A 59 -1.90 -5.78 14.90
CA MET A 59 -2.77 -5.43 13.78
C MET A 59 -3.57 -4.16 14.02
N GLU A 60 -3.84 -3.77 15.27
CA GLU A 60 -4.51 -2.49 15.55
C GLU A 60 -3.63 -1.30 15.21
N GLN A 61 -2.31 -1.41 15.40
CA GLN A 61 -1.36 -0.40 14.94
C GLN A 61 -1.21 -0.42 13.41
N VAL A 62 -1.16 -1.61 12.79
CA VAL A 62 -1.06 -1.72 11.32
C VAL A 62 -2.29 -1.12 10.62
N ARG A 63 -3.46 -1.18 11.25
CA ARG A 63 -4.70 -0.54 10.75
C ARG A 63 -4.62 0.98 10.64
N GLU A 64 -3.65 1.63 11.27
CA GLU A 64 -3.45 3.09 11.17
C GLU A 64 -2.88 3.53 9.82
N CYS A 65 -2.50 2.61 8.93
CA CYS A 65 -2.14 2.93 7.55
C CYS A 65 -3.33 3.53 6.76
N ASP A 66 -3.04 4.16 5.61
CA ASP A 66 -4.09 4.87 4.84
C ASP A 66 -5.22 3.94 4.40
N ILE A 67 -4.89 2.69 4.04
CA ILE A 67 -5.85 1.68 3.61
C ILE A 67 -5.47 0.33 4.20
N PHE A 68 -6.38 -0.29 4.94
CA PHE A 68 -6.21 -1.64 5.48
C PHE A 68 -7.21 -2.62 4.88
N ILE A 69 -6.71 -3.67 4.22
CA ILE A 69 -7.53 -4.76 3.66
C ILE A 69 -7.36 -6.01 4.53
N SER A 70 -8.37 -6.35 5.33
CA SER A 70 -8.27 -7.35 6.41
C SER A 70 -8.45 -8.82 6.00
N GLY A 71 -9.08 -9.09 4.85
CA GLY A 71 -9.50 -10.45 4.49
C GLY A 71 -8.42 -11.28 3.79
N THR A 72 -8.39 -12.57 4.13
CA THR A 72 -7.33 -13.51 3.72
C THR A 72 -7.87 -14.78 3.07
N ASP A 73 -9.17 -14.86 2.78
CA ASP A 73 -9.83 -16.08 2.28
C ASP A 73 -9.57 -16.36 0.78
N GLY A 74 -8.84 -15.48 0.09
CA GLY A 74 -8.50 -15.60 -1.34
C GLY A 74 -9.65 -15.27 -2.29
N SER A 75 -10.81 -14.84 -1.78
CA SER A 75 -11.93 -14.39 -2.61
C SER A 75 -11.63 -13.04 -3.27
N LYS A 76 -12.44 -12.70 -4.29
CA LYS A 76 -12.37 -11.41 -4.97
C LYS A 76 -12.72 -10.22 -4.06
N ALA A 77 -13.38 -10.47 -2.93
CA ALA A 77 -13.77 -9.44 -1.98
C ALA A 77 -12.57 -8.86 -1.20
N TRP A 78 -11.38 -9.46 -1.31
CA TRP A 78 -10.20 -9.06 -0.55
C TRP A 78 -8.94 -8.95 -1.40
N GLY A 79 -7.82 -8.65 -0.74
CA GLY A 79 -6.52 -8.54 -1.36
C GLY A 79 -6.43 -7.43 -2.40
N LEU A 80 -5.70 -7.70 -3.47
CA LEU A 80 -5.45 -6.72 -4.54
C LEU A 80 -6.73 -6.39 -5.33
N ASN A 81 -7.69 -7.30 -5.41
CA ASN A 81 -8.95 -7.05 -6.11
C ASN A 81 -9.78 -5.98 -5.39
N ALA A 82 -9.94 -6.12 -4.07
CA ALA A 82 -10.63 -5.12 -3.25
C ALA A 82 -9.97 -3.74 -3.34
N LEU A 83 -8.63 -3.70 -3.33
CA LEU A 83 -7.90 -2.46 -3.51
C LEU A 83 -8.16 -1.84 -4.90
N ALA A 84 -8.14 -2.65 -5.96
CA ALA A 84 -8.39 -2.17 -7.31
C ALA A 84 -9.80 -1.59 -7.47
N ASP A 85 -10.82 -2.28 -6.94
CA ASP A 85 -12.21 -1.80 -6.97
C ASP A 85 -12.38 -0.49 -6.21
N MET A 86 -11.74 -0.36 -5.05
CA MET A 86 -11.77 0.88 -4.25
C MET A 86 -11.08 2.05 -4.96
N LEU A 87 -9.89 1.83 -5.54
CA LEU A 87 -9.17 2.86 -6.28
C LEU A 87 -9.95 3.31 -7.52
N ARG A 88 -10.63 2.38 -8.20
CA ARG A 88 -11.51 2.70 -9.33
C ARG A 88 -12.67 3.59 -8.91
N ALA A 89 -13.40 3.20 -7.86
CA ALA A 89 -14.53 3.97 -7.35
C ALA A 89 -14.11 5.39 -6.91
N ARG A 90 -12.93 5.51 -6.28
CA ARG A 90 -12.37 6.81 -5.91
C ARG A 90 -12.11 7.70 -7.13
N ASN A 91 -11.40 7.19 -8.14
CA ASN A 91 -11.08 7.97 -9.32
C ASN A 91 -12.34 8.42 -10.08
N GLU A 92 -13.36 7.56 -10.16
CA GLU A 92 -14.66 7.89 -10.76
C GLU A 92 -15.36 9.02 -9.96
N SER A 93 -15.29 9.01 -8.63
CA SER A 93 -15.85 10.07 -7.80
C SER A 93 -15.12 11.42 -7.92
N GLU A 94 -13.79 11.39 -8.06
CA GLU A 94 -12.97 12.61 -8.24
C GLU A 94 -13.25 13.24 -9.62
N LEU A 95 -13.46 12.43 -10.66
CA LEU A 95 -13.88 12.86 -12.00
C LEU A 95 -15.28 13.49 -12.05
N LEU A 96 -16.21 13.03 -11.21
CA LEU A 96 -17.56 13.60 -11.12
C LEU A 96 -17.63 14.87 -10.27
N SER A 97 -16.57 15.16 -9.53
CA SER A 97 -16.46 16.32 -8.62
C SER A 97 -15.58 17.44 -9.19
N SER A 98 -15.05 17.29 -10.42
CA SER A 98 -14.18 18.24 -11.13
C SER A 98 -14.84 18.80 -12.39
#